data_AF-A0A3C1T0M3-F1
#
_entry.id   AF-A0A3C1T0M3-F1
#
_cell.length_a   1.000
_cell.length_b   1.000
_cell.length_c   1.000
_cell.angle_alpha   90.00
_cell.angle_beta   90.00
_cell.angle_gamma   90.00
#
_symmetry.space_group_name_H-M   'P 1'
#
loop_
_entity.id
_entity.type
_entity.pdbx_description
1 polymer ?
#
loop_
_entity_poly.entity_id
_entity_poly.type
_entity_poly.pdbx_seq_one_letter_code
_entity_poly.pdbx_strand_id
1 'polypeptide(L)'
;IYHPALRGNRSTLGLASLLILIGGVIQLYIIIVGGQAYPMELFPGKEILEGYGGIAAYTPSLPEIMLGVGGIAVALIAVTLLVKFLPFLPESLADEVADPHHKS
;
A
#
# COMPACT_ATOMS: atom_id res chain seq x y z
N ILE A 1 -11.53 8.05 11.85
CA ILE A 1 -12.81 8.20 11.12
C ILE A 1 -13.57 9.37 11.74
N TYR A 2 -13.84 10.42 10.97
CA TYR A 2 -14.46 11.66 11.49
C TYR A 2 -15.98 11.57 11.63
N HIS A 3 -16.62 10.62 10.94
CA HIS A 3 -18.06 10.43 11.04
C HIS A 3 -18.45 9.94 12.45
N PRO A 4 -19.34 10.66 13.18
CA PRO A 4 -19.62 10.39 14.59
C PRO A 4 -20.19 8.99 14.85
N ALA A 5 -20.96 8.42 13.90
CA ALA A 5 -21.50 7.07 14.02
C ALA A 5 -20.47 5.93 13.89
N LEU A 6 -19.26 6.24 13.38
CA LEU A 6 -18.19 5.25 13.13
C LEU A 6 -16.97 5.51 14.03
N ARG A 7 -17.07 6.48 14.94
CA ARG A 7 -16.02 6.85 15.87
C ARG A 7 -15.99 5.82 17.01
N GLY A 8 -14.84 5.21 17.24
CA GLY A 8 -14.63 4.20 18.31
C GLY A 8 -14.83 2.74 17.89
N ASN A 9 -15.33 2.45 16.68
CA ASN A 9 -15.48 1.07 16.21
C ASN A 9 -14.16 0.54 15.61
N ARG A 10 -13.49 -0.37 16.34
CA ARG A 10 -12.21 -1.01 15.94
C ARG A 10 -12.34 -1.80 14.63
N SER A 11 -13.50 -2.42 14.38
CA SER A 11 -13.75 -3.16 13.13
C SER A 11 -13.79 -2.24 11.92
N THR A 12 -14.49 -1.09 12.03
CA THR A 12 -14.53 -0.09 10.96
C THR A 12 -13.15 0.51 10.71
N LEU A 13 -12.35 0.74 11.76
CA LEU A 13 -10.97 1.21 11.59
C LEU A 13 -10.14 0.19 10.81
N GLY A 14 -10.20 -1.09 11.18
CA GLY A 14 -9.49 -2.17 10.47
C GLY A 14 -9.89 -2.26 9.00
N LEU A 15 -11.20 -2.19 8.70
CA LEU A 15 -11.70 -2.18 7.34
C LEU A 15 -11.20 -0.96 6.55
N ALA A 16 -11.26 0.24 7.15
CA ALA A 16 -10.77 1.46 6.51
C ALA A 16 -9.28 1.37 6.20
N SER A 17 -8.46 0.87 7.13
CA SER A 17 -7.04 0.63 6.89
C SER A 17 -6.81 -0.35 5.74
N LEU A 18 -7.55 -1.46 5.69
CA LEU A 18 -7.43 -2.44 4.61
C LEU A 18 -7.76 -1.82 3.25
N LEU A 19 -8.84 -1.06 3.16
CA LEU A 19 -9.24 -0.36 1.93
C LEU A 19 -8.17 0.65 1.48
N ILE A 20 -7.53 1.35 2.40
CA ILE A 20 -6.42 2.27 2.10
C ILE A 20 -5.22 1.51 1.53
N LEU A 21 -4.83 0.37 2.11
CA LEU A 21 -3.75 -0.46 1.59
C LEU A 21 -4.04 -0.93 0.16
N ILE A 22 -5.26 -1.46 -0.08
CA ILE A 22 -5.68 -1.90 -1.42
C ILE A 22 -5.67 -0.72 -2.41
N GLY A 23 -6.21 0.43 -2.01
CA GLY A 23 -6.21 1.64 -2.83
C GLY A 23 -4.79 2.11 -3.18
N GLY A 24 -3.86 2.04 -2.23
CA GLY A 24 -2.44 2.37 -2.45
C GLY A 24 -1.79 1.46 -3.49
N VAL A 25 -2.05 0.14 -3.43
CA VAL A 25 -1.54 -0.81 -4.43
C VAL A 25 -2.13 -0.55 -5.81
N ILE A 26 -3.44 -0.30 -5.89
CA ILE A 26 -4.11 0.06 -7.15
C ILE A 26 -3.52 1.34 -7.74
N GLN A 27 -3.27 2.36 -6.91
CA GLN A 27 -2.68 3.63 -7.35
C GLN A 27 -1.29 3.43 -7.96
N LEU A 28 -0.44 2.61 -7.30
CA LEU A 28 0.88 2.28 -7.84
C LEU A 28 0.79 1.52 -9.16
N TYR A 29 -0.13 0.56 -9.27
CA TYR A 29 -0.39 -0.16 -10.52
C TYR A 29 -0.77 0.79 -11.65
N ILE A 30 -1.72 1.71 -11.41
CA ILE A 30 -2.19 2.67 -12.42
C ILE A 30 -1.05 3.57 -12.88
N ILE A 31 -0.25 4.10 -11.96
CA ILE A 31 0.86 5.01 -12.32
C ILE A 31 1.91 4.27 -13.15
N ILE A 32 2.33 3.08 -12.72
CA ILE A 32 3.43 2.34 -13.36
C ILE A 32 2.96 1.78 -14.71
N VAL A 33 1.89 0.99 -14.71
CA VAL A 33 1.41 0.30 -15.92
C VAL A 33 0.76 1.30 -16.88
N GLY A 34 -0.01 2.26 -16.37
CA GLY A 34 -0.61 3.29 -17.21
C GLY A 34 0.43 4.18 -17.89
N GLY A 35 1.51 4.52 -17.19
CA GLY A 35 2.63 5.30 -17.75
C GLY A 35 3.44 4.54 -18.80
N GLN A 36 3.45 3.21 -18.76
CA GLN A 36 4.13 2.38 -19.77
C GLN A 36 3.21 1.99 -20.95
N ALA A 37 1.90 1.89 -20.71
CA ALA A 37 0.93 1.47 -21.71
C ALA A 37 0.69 2.52 -22.80
N TYR A 38 0.74 3.82 -22.44
CA TYR A 38 0.58 4.91 -23.39
C TYR A 38 1.92 5.52 -23.78
N PRO A 39 2.21 5.62 -25.09
CA PRO A 39 3.46 6.23 -25.56
C PRO A 39 3.49 7.70 -25.15
N MET A 40 4.51 8.07 -24.37
CA MET A 40 4.80 9.45 -24.03
C MET A 40 5.76 10.04 -25.07
N GLU A 41 5.57 11.30 -25.45
CA GLU A 41 6.53 12.02 -26.29
C GLU A 41 7.83 12.26 -25.50
N LEU A 42 8.75 11.31 -25.56
CA LEU A 42 10.06 11.42 -24.91
C LEU A 42 10.95 12.48 -25.56
N PHE A 43 10.76 12.75 -26.86
CA PHE A 43 11.58 13.68 -27.63
C PHE A 43 10.70 14.69 -28.38
N PRO A 44 10.38 15.84 -27.75
CA PRO A 44 9.56 16.88 -28.38
C PRO A 44 10.17 17.34 -29.71
N GLY A 45 9.40 17.29 -30.79
CA GLY A 45 9.84 17.73 -32.13
C GLY A 45 10.80 16.77 -32.85
N LYS A 46 10.95 15.53 -32.38
CA LYS A 46 11.69 14.47 -33.09
C LYS A 46 10.76 13.31 -33.43
N GLU A 47 10.83 12.84 -34.66
CA GLU A 47 10.11 11.64 -35.11
C GLU A 47 10.97 10.40 -34.78
N ILE A 48 10.42 9.48 -33.99
CA ILE A 48 11.10 8.22 -33.70
C ILE A 48 10.83 7.27 -34.85
N LEU A 49 11.87 6.97 -35.63
CA LEU A 49 11.75 6.20 -36.86
C LEU A 49 11.46 4.71 -36.61
N GLU A 50 11.91 4.14 -35.49
CA GLU A 50 11.70 2.74 -35.11
C GLU A 50 11.65 2.52 -33.58
N GLY A 51 10.83 1.57 -33.12
CA GLY A 51 10.93 0.98 -31.78
C GLY A 51 10.16 1.65 -30.63
N TYR A 52 9.61 2.86 -30.80
CA TYR A 52 8.83 3.56 -29.76
C TYR A 52 7.54 4.14 -30.35
N GLY A 53 6.40 3.93 -29.67
CA GLY A 53 5.10 4.52 -30.05
C GLY A 53 3.90 3.57 -30.02
N GLY A 54 4.10 2.27 -29.79
CA GLY A 54 3.00 1.30 -29.67
C GLY A 54 2.36 1.30 -28.30
N ILE A 55 1.06 0.93 -28.23
CA ILE A 55 0.40 0.60 -26.97
C ILE A 55 1.03 -0.68 -26.43
N ALA A 56 1.67 -0.60 -25.27
CA ALA A 56 2.24 -1.78 -24.61
C ALA A 56 1.15 -2.48 -23.80
N ALA A 57 0.74 -3.69 -24.23
CA ALA A 57 -0.19 -4.51 -23.48
C ALA A 57 0.54 -5.20 -22.33
N TYR A 58 0.17 -4.88 -21.08
CA TYR A 58 0.66 -5.56 -19.89
C TYR A 58 -0.30 -6.68 -19.49
N THR A 59 0.21 -7.91 -19.37
CA THR A 59 -0.52 -9.05 -18.83
C THR A 59 0.22 -9.56 -17.60
N PRO A 60 -0.39 -9.53 -16.42
CA PRO A 60 0.28 -9.93 -15.19
C PRO A 60 0.65 -11.42 -15.24
N SER A 61 1.87 -11.73 -14.80
CA SER A 61 2.38 -13.10 -14.75
C SER A 61 2.30 -13.70 -13.35
N LEU A 62 2.25 -15.03 -13.26
CA LEU A 62 2.18 -15.73 -11.96
C LEU A 62 3.35 -15.37 -11.02
N PRO A 63 4.62 -15.26 -11.49
CA PRO A 63 5.73 -14.83 -10.65
C PRO A 63 5.55 -13.42 -10.07
N GLU A 64 4.92 -12.49 -10.78
CA GLU A 64 4.70 -11.12 -10.30
C GLU A 64 3.74 -11.09 -9.12
N ILE A 65 2.68 -11.91 -9.17
CA ILE A 65 1.74 -12.06 -8.06
C ILE A 65 2.46 -12.67 -6.85
N MET A 66 3.29 -13.69 -7.07
CA MET A 66 4.08 -14.31 -6.00
C MET A 66 5.09 -13.33 -5.39
N LEU A 67 5.71 -12.47 -6.19
CA LEU A 67 6.59 -11.39 -5.73
C LEU A 67 5.83 -10.39 -4.84
N GLY A 68 4.63 -9.98 -5.24
CA GLY A 68 3.78 -9.09 -4.45
C GLY A 68 3.42 -9.70 -3.08
N VAL A 69 2.98 -10.96 -3.07
CA VAL A 69 2.65 -11.69 -1.82
C VAL A 69 3.90 -11.90 -0.97
N GLY A 70 5.05 -12.22 -1.59
CA GLY A 70 6.34 -12.37 -0.91
C GLY A 70 6.76 -11.08 -0.19
N GLY A 71 6.58 -9.92 -0.82
CA GLY A 71 6.85 -8.62 -0.18
C GLY A 71 6.01 -8.39 1.07
N ILE A 72 4.71 -8.73 1.04
CA ILE A 72 3.82 -8.64 2.20
C ILE A 72 4.29 -9.58 3.32
N ALA A 73 4.63 -10.83 2.97
CA ALA A 73 5.12 -11.80 3.95
C ALA A 73 6.42 -11.34 4.63
N VAL A 74 7.38 -10.83 3.86
CA VAL A 74 8.63 -10.30 4.39
C VAL A 74 8.38 -9.09 5.31
N ALA A 75 7.49 -8.18 4.93
CA ALA A 75 7.13 -7.03 5.77
C ALA A 75 6.54 -7.46 7.12
N LEU A 76 5.62 -8.43 7.12
CA LEU A 76 5.03 -8.97 8.36
C LEU A 76 6.07 -9.68 9.23
N ILE A 77 6.97 -10.45 8.63
CA ILE A 77 8.07 -11.12 9.35
C ILE A 77 8.97 -10.06 9.99
N ALA A 78 9.39 -9.05 9.22
CA ALA A 78 10.26 -7.99 9.71
C ALA A 78 9.63 -7.23 10.90
N VAL A 79 8.37 -6.82 10.77
CA VAL A 79 7.63 -6.14 11.86
C VAL A 79 7.53 -7.04 13.09
N THR A 80 7.21 -8.31 12.91
CA THR A 80 7.09 -9.29 14.01
C THR A 80 8.41 -9.47 14.75
N LEU A 81 9.52 -9.62 14.01
CA LEU A 81 10.86 -9.74 14.60
C LEU A 81 11.25 -8.46 15.33
N LEU A 82 10.98 -7.30 14.73
CA LEU A 82 11.30 -6.00 15.32
C LEU A 82 10.59 -5.81 16.66
N VAL A 83 9.29 -6.09 16.72
CA VAL A 83 8.49 -6.03 17.95
C VAL A 83 8.93 -7.06 18.99
N LYS A 84 9.38 -8.25 18.55
CA LYS A 84 9.83 -9.30 19.46
C LYS A 84 11.15 -8.98 20.14
N PHE A 85 12.09 -8.35 19.44
CA PHE A 85 13.46 -8.15 19.93
C PHE A 85 13.74 -6.74 20.44
N LEU A 86 12.98 -5.73 20.02
CA LEU A 86 13.14 -4.35 20.47
C LEU A 86 11.91 -3.92 21.28
N PRO A 87 12.08 -3.15 22.38
CA PRO A 87 10.97 -2.65 23.20
C PRO A 87 10.25 -1.47 22.51
N PHE A 88 9.66 -1.73 21.33
CA PHE A 88 8.88 -0.75 20.57
C PHE A 88 7.43 -0.62 21.06
N LEU A 89 6.89 -1.64 21.72
CA LEU A 89 5.53 -1.64 22.24
C LEU A 89 5.51 -1.29 23.74
N PRO A 90 4.50 -0.53 24.20
CA PRO A 90 4.28 -0.29 25.62
C PRO A 90 3.91 -1.60 26.34
N GLU A 91 4.15 -1.67 27.65
CA GLU A 91 3.78 -2.83 28.49
C GLU A 91 2.28 -3.18 28.42
N SER A 92 1.43 -2.20 28.10
CA SER A 92 0.01 -2.39 27.91
C SER A 92 -0.50 -1.62 26.69
N LEU A 93 -1.34 -2.30 25.90
CA LEU A 93 -2.08 -1.74 24.76
C LEU A 93 -3.53 -1.40 25.14
N ALA A 94 -3.88 -1.43 26.42
CA ALA A 94 -5.19 -0.99 26.89
C ALA A 94 -5.31 0.54 26.74
N ASP A 95 -6.45 1.00 26.23
CA ASP A 95 -6.74 2.44 26.05
C ASP A 95 -6.52 3.23 27.36
N GLU A 96 -6.86 2.65 28.51
CA GLU A 96 -6.69 3.26 29.84
C GLU A 96 -5.23 3.56 30.19
N VAL A 97 -4.29 2.72 29.72
CA VAL A 97 -2.84 2.87 30.00
C VAL A 97 -2.15 3.66 28.89
N ALA A 98 -2.70 3.62 27.67
CA ALA A 98 -2.11 4.25 26.49
C ALA A 98 -2.59 5.70 26.25
N ASP A 99 -3.76 6.10 26.76
CA ASP A 99 -4.33 7.45 26.58
C ASP A 99 -4.22 8.30 27.87
N PRO A 100 -3.33 9.32 27.92
CA PRO A 100 -3.22 10.22 29.06
C PRO A 100 -4.45 11.12 29.30
N HIS A 101 -5.44 11.10 28.39
CA HIS A 101 -6.71 11.83 28.51
C HIS A 101 -7.94 10.91 28.61
N HIS A 102 -7.76 9.64 28.93
CA HIS A 102 -8.87 8.71 29.15
C HIS A 102 -9.77 9.21 30.30
N LYS A 103 -10.98 9.67 29.97
CA LYS A 103 -12.02 9.93 30.96
C LYS A 103 -12.74 8.62 31.25
N SER A 104 -12.61 8.19 32.51
CA SER A 104 -13.36 7.10 33.15
C SER A 104 -14.86 7.15 32.86
#